data_AF-A0A9Q0RLN5-F1
#
_entry.id   AF-A0A9Q0RLN5-F1
#
_cell.length_a   1.000
_cell.length_b   1.000
_cell.length_c   1.000
_cell.angle_alpha   90.00
_cell.angle_beta   90.00
_cell.angle_gamma   90.00
#
_symmetry.space_group_name_H-M   'P 1'
#
loop_
_entity.id
_entity.type
_entity.pdbx_description
1 polymer ?
#
loop_
_entity_poly.entity_id
_entity_poly.type
_entity_poly.pdbx_seq_one_letter_code
_entity_poly.pdbx_strand_id
1 'polypeptide(L)' 'MAPTDKKSKKALESINSKLALVMKSGKYSFGYKQTLKALRLGKAKLVIISNNTPPLRKSEIEYFIKVTSY' A
#
# COMPACT_ATOMS: atom_id res chain seq x y z
N MET A 1 -26.69 -10.89 -21.99
CA MET A 1 -25.46 -11.12 -21.19
C MET A 1 -24.97 -9.77 -20.71
N ALA A 2 -25.03 -9.49 -19.40
CA ALA A 2 -24.86 -8.15 -18.82
C ALA A 2 -23.39 -7.66 -18.85
N PRO A 3 -23.12 -6.36 -19.00
CA PRO A 3 -21.77 -5.81 -18.88
C PRO A 3 -21.47 -5.53 -17.41
N THR A 4 -20.57 -6.30 -16.78
CA THR A 4 -20.18 -6.13 -15.37
C THR A 4 -18.73 -5.70 -15.22
N ASP A 5 -18.33 -4.57 -15.82
CA ASP A 5 -16.94 -4.07 -15.76
C ASP A 5 -16.81 -2.57 -15.46
N LYS A 6 -17.80 -1.97 -14.78
CA LYS A 6 -17.75 -0.54 -14.39
C LYS A 6 -17.45 -0.27 -12.91
N LYS A 7 -17.37 -1.32 -12.06
CA LYS A 7 -17.16 -1.14 -10.60
C LYS A 7 -15.70 -0.91 -10.21
N SER A 8 -14.76 -1.56 -10.91
CA SER A 8 -13.32 -1.51 -10.60
C SER A 8 -12.67 -0.16 -10.91
N LYS A 9 -13.10 0.53 -11.97
CA LYS A 9 -12.53 1.85 -12.35
C LYS A 9 -12.85 2.97 -11.35
N LYS A 10 -14.07 3.01 -10.81
CA LYS A 10 -14.47 4.03 -9.81
C LYS A 10 -13.68 3.93 -8.50
N ALA A 11 -13.32 2.71 -8.08
CA ALA A 11 -12.53 2.50 -6.87
C ALA A 11 -11.09 3.00 -7.01
N LEU A 12 -10.51 2.86 -8.21
CA LEU A 12 -9.14 3.24 -8.51
C LEU A 12 -8.95 4.76 -8.53
N GLU A 13 -9.91 5.50 -9.10
CA GLU A 13 -9.92 6.97 -9.02
C GLU A 13 -10.01 7.48 -7.58
N SER A 14 -10.83 6.84 -6.74
CA SER A 14 -10.97 7.24 -5.32
C SER A 14 -9.68 7.05 -4.52
N ILE A 15 -8.86 6.04 -4.85
CA ILE A 15 -7.57 5.79 -4.19
C ILE A 15 -6.55 6.84 -4.61
N ASN A 16 -6.49 7.20 -5.89
CA ASN A 16 -5.57 8.21 -6.39
C ASN A 16 -5.81 9.58 -5.75
N SER A 17 -7.07 9.99 -5.59
CA SER A 17 -7.41 11.25 -4.90
C SER A 17 -7.01 11.25 -3.43
N LYS A 18 -7.19 10.11 -2.73
CA LYS A 18 -6.75 9.96 -1.33
C LYS A 18 -5.23 9.99 -1.21
N LEU A 19 -4.51 9.34 -2.12
CA LEU A 19 -3.05 9.38 -2.20
C LEU A 19 -2.54 10.81 -2.40
N ALA A 20 -3.13 11.57 -3.31
CA ALA A 20 -2.74 12.96 -3.57
C ALA A 20 -2.82 13.83 -2.29
N LEU A 21 -3.84 13.63 -1.46
CA LEU A 21 -3.99 14.33 -0.18
C LEU A 21 -2.89 13.93 0.82
N VAL A 22 -2.60 12.63 0.93
CA VAL A 22 -1.52 12.11 1.80
C VAL A 22 -0.15 12.61 1.35
N MET A 23 0.09 12.75 0.05
CA MET A 23 1.34 13.33 -0.47
C MET A 23 1.47 14.82 -0.13
N LYS A 24 0.35 15.55 -0.10
CA LYS A 24 0.35 17.00 0.16
C LYS A 24 0.60 17.35 1.64
N SER A 25 0.00 16.62 2.58
CA SER A 25 0.01 16.98 4.01
C SER A 25 0.26 15.81 4.97
N GLY A 26 0.32 14.58 4.47
CA GLY A 26 0.48 13.39 5.28
C GLY A 26 1.94 13.05 5.58
N LYS A 27 2.14 12.24 6.63
CA LYS A 27 3.43 11.59 6.89
C LYS A 27 3.50 10.30 6.08
N TYR A 28 4.46 10.21 5.17
CA TYR A 28 4.66 9.04 4.33
C TYR A 28 6.14 8.61 4.33
N SER A 29 6.40 7.38 3.91
CA SER A 29 7.75 6.84 3.74
C SER A 29 7.76 5.98 2.49
N PHE A 30 8.74 6.21 1.62
CA PHE A 30 8.88 5.48 0.37
C PHE A 30 10.14 4.63 0.37
N GLY A 31 10.08 3.51 -0.35
CA GLY A 31 11.20 2.60 -0.53
C GLY A 31 11.27 1.49 0.52
N TYR A 32 11.77 0.34 0.08
CA TYR A 32 11.77 -0.91 0.84
C TYR A 32 12.43 -0.80 2.22
N LYS A 33 13.65 -0.25 2.29
CA LYS A 33 14.41 -0.14 3.55
C LYS A 33 13.72 0.74 4.58
N GLN A 34 13.09 1.83 4.14
CA GLN A 34 12.43 2.77 5.04
C GLN A 34 11.09 2.20 5.52
N THR A 35 10.34 1.55 4.64
CA THR A 35 9.11 0.85 4.99
C THR A 35 9.36 -0.28 5.98
N LEU A 36 10.45 -1.06 5.83
CA LEU A 36 10.85 -2.07 6.82
C LEU A 36 11.13 -1.48 8.20
N LYS A 37 11.84 -0.34 8.27
CA LYS A 37 12.07 0.36 9.55
C LYS A 37 10.75 0.84 10.17
N ALA A 38 9.87 1.42 9.36
CA ALA A 38 8.57 1.91 9.82
C ALA A 38 7.64 0.79 10.30
N LEU A 39 7.68 -0.37 9.64
CA LEU A 39 6.97 -1.59 10.03
C LEU A 39 7.48 -2.15 11.36
N ARG A 40 8.80 -2.32 11.51
CA ARG A 40 9.42 -2.82 12.76
C ARG A 40 9.16 -1.91 13.97
N LEU A 41 9.04 -0.61 13.75
CA LEU A 41 8.75 0.38 14.79
C LEU A 41 7.24 0.51 15.07
N GLY A 42 6.36 -0.21 14.36
CA GLY A 42 4.91 -0.10 14.52
C GLY A 42 4.32 1.26 14.11
N LYS A 43 5.07 2.09 13.38
CA LYS A 43 4.63 3.43 12.96
C LYS A 43 3.79 3.40 11.69
N ALA A 44 3.92 2.34 10.89
CA ALA A 44 3.20 2.18 9.64
C ALA A 44 1.78 1.65 9.88
N LYS A 45 0.76 2.47 9.58
CA LYS A 45 -0.67 2.08 9.68
C LYS A 45 -1.24 1.54 8.37
N LEU A 46 -0.64 1.91 7.24
CA LEU A 46 -1.04 1.48 5.91
C LEU A 46 0.22 1.30 5.05
N VAL A 47 0.28 0.21 4.30
CA VAL A 47 1.34 -0.08 3.33
C VAL A 47 0.70 -0.30 1.97
N ILE A 48 1.26 0.34 0.93
CA ILE A 48 0.82 0.19 -0.46
C ILE A 48 1.97 -0.45 -1.23
N ILE A 49 1.68 -1.57 -1.89
CA ILE A 49 2.66 -2.33 -2.69
C ILE A 49 2.29 -2.15 -4.17
N SER A 50 3.26 -1.76 -4.98
CA SER A 50 3.07 -1.66 -6.42
C SER A 50 3.14 -3.05 -7.07
N ASN A 51 2.38 -3.22 -8.15
CA ASN A 51 2.30 -4.51 -8.86
C ASN A 51 3.65 -4.94 -9.48
N ASN A 52 4.55 -4.00 -9.75
CA ASN A 52 5.88 -4.27 -10.31
C ASN A 52 6.95 -4.65 -9.27
N THR A 53 6.60 -4.80 -7.98
CA THR A 53 7.56 -5.18 -6.94
C THR A 53 7.95 -6.66 -7.10
N PRO A 54 9.25 -7.04 -7.01
CA PRO A 54 9.67 -8.44 -7.13
C PRO A 54 8.96 -9.34 -6.09
N PRO A 55 8.58 -10.57 -6.48
CA PRO A 55 7.70 -11.42 -5.67
C PRO A 55 8.32 -11.74 -4.30
N LEU A 56 9.62 -12.02 -4.22
CA LEU A 56 10.31 -12.29 -2.96
C LEU A 56 10.16 -11.13 -1.97
N ARG A 57 10.37 -9.89 -2.45
CA ARG A 57 10.26 -8.68 -1.63
C ARG A 57 8.83 -8.38 -1.21
N LYS A 58 7.86 -8.69 -2.09
CA LYS A 58 6.43 -8.60 -1.76
C LYS A 58 6.08 -9.54 -0.61
N SER A 59 6.48 -10.81 -0.71
CA SER A 59 6.23 -11.82 0.33
C SER A 59 6.88 -11.46 1.66
N GLU A 60 8.10 -10.90 1.66
CA GLU A 60 8.74 -10.40 2.87
C GLU A 60 7.94 -9.28 3.54
N ILE A 61 7.50 -8.27 2.76
CA ILE A 61 6.70 -7.16 3.30
C ILE A 61 5.36 -7.67 3.84
N GLU A 62 4.68 -8.55 3.11
CA GLU A 62 3.42 -9.17 3.54
C GLU A 62 3.59 -9.95 4.85
N TYR A 63 4.69 -10.69 4.99
CA TYR A 63 5.02 -11.40 6.23
C TYR A 63 5.21 -10.43 7.41
N PHE A 64 5.99 -9.36 7.22
CA PHE A 64 6.21 -8.36 8.27
C PHE A 64 4.92 -7.61 8.66
N ILE A 65 4.06 -7.29 7.69
CA ILE A 65 2.74 -6.70 7.96
C ILE A 65 1.90 -7.66 8.79
N LYS A 66 1.85 -8.93 8.39
CA LYS A 66 1.04 -9.94 9.07
C LYS A 66 1.50 -10.14 10.52
N VAL A 67 2.81 -10.20 10.76
CA VAL A 67 3.38 -10.29 12.12
C VAL A 67 3.09 -9.06 12.98
N THR A 68 3.16 -7.86 12.40
CA THR A 68 2.96 -6.61 13.17
C THR A 68 1.48 -6.33 13.49
N SER A 69 0.56 -6.99 12.79
CA SER A 69 -0.89 -6.74 12.90
C SER A 69 -1.63 -7.75 13.79
N TYR A 70 -0.92 -8.66 14.47
CA TYR A 70 -1.46 -9.54 15.52
C TYR A 70 -1.45 -8.86 16.89
#